data_AF-A0A842Q9D9-F1
#
_entry.id   AF-A0A842Q9D9-F1
#
_cell.length_a   1.000
_cell.length_b   1.000
_cell.length_c   1.000
_cell.angle_alpha   90.00
_cell.angle_beta   90.00
_cell.angle_gamma   90.00
#
_symmetry.space_group_name_H-M   'P 1'
#
loop_
_entity.id
_entity.type
_entity.pdbx_description
1 polymer ?
#
loop_
_entity_poly.entity_id
_entity_poly.type
_entity_poly.pdbx_seq_one_letter_code
_entity_poly.pdbx_strand_id
1 'polypeptide(L)' 'MGYWYCLDCRKVVDTYMDIFKGFSLCCKVCGSTRLMKLNKMNDKEFDKFVKEFKRRTGEVE' A
#
# COMPACT_ATOMS: atom_id res chain seq x y z
N MET A 1 -6.40 13.44 3.91
CA MET A 1 -6.86 12.32 3.07
C MET A 1 -5.92 11.15 3.29
N GLY A 2 -6.43 9.94 3.54
CA GLY A 2 -5.59 8.78 3.82
C GLY A 2 -5.11 8.10 2.55
N TYR A 3 -3.80 7.93 2.39
CA TYR A 3 -3.22 7.19 1.27
C TYR A 3 -3.13 5.69 1.61
N TRP A 4 -3.20 4.83 0.58
CA TRP A 4 -3.07 3.38 0.72
C TRP A 4 -1.88 2.89 -0.09
N TYR A 5 -1.03 2.05 0.51
CA TYR A 5 0.07 1.40 -0.17
C TYR A 5 -0.27 -0.07 -0.43
N CYS A 6 -0.14 -0.52 -1.67
CA CYS A 6 -0.30 -1.93 -1.98
C CYS A 6 1.05 -2.63 -1.87
N LEU A 7 1.10 -3.71 -1.08
CA LEU A 7 2.33 -4.49 -0.88
C LEU A 7 2.70 -5.32 -2.11
N ASP A 8 1.73 -5.68 -2.95
CA ASP A 8 1.99 -6.41 -4.20
C ASP A 8 2.39 -5.46 -5.35
N CYS A 9 1.72 -4.32 -5.50
CA CYS A 9 2.12 -3.31 -6.50
C CYS A 9 3.30 -2.44 -6.06
N ARG A 10 3.67 -2.50 -4.78
CA ARG A 10 4.77 -1.74 -4.15
C ARG A 10 4.71 -0.24 -4.46
N LYS A 11 3.50 0.31 -4.45
CA LYS A 11 3.25 1.73 -4.71
C LYS A 11 1.99 2.20 -3.99
N VAL A 12 1.86 3.51 -3.86
CA VAL A 12 0.61 4.13 -3.42
C VAL A 12 -0.43 3.90 -4.51
N VAL A 13 -1.60 3.41 -4.09
CA VAL A 13 -2.70 3.05 -4.98
C VAL A 13 -4.01 3.58 -4.44
N ASP A 14 -4.95 3.80 -5.34
CA ASP A 14 -6.35 3.89 -4.98
C ASP A 14 -6.89 2.51 -4.59
N THR A 15 -7.90 2.53 -3.74
CA THR A 15 -8.56 1.34 -3.24
C THR A 15 -10.03 1.36 -3.60
N TYR A 16 -10.62 0.17 -3.71
CA TYR A 16 -12.06 0.00 -3.84
C TYR A 16 -12.53 -1.03 -2.83
N MET A 17 -13.78 -0.90 -2.36
CA MET A 17 -14.41 -1.93 -1.56
C MET A 17 -15.04 -2.96 -2.49
N ASP A 18 -14.61 -4.20 -2.35
CA ASP A 18 -15.18 -5.32 -3.09
C ASP A 18 -16.25 -6.01 -2.25
N ILE A 19 -17.51 -5.82 -2.62
CA ILE A 19 -18.68 -6.36 -1.92
C ILE A 19 -18.71 -7.90 -2.06
N PHE A 20 -18.25 -8.43 -3.19
CA PHE A 20 -18.23 -9.88 -3.46
C PHE A 20 -17.15 -10.60 -2.67
N LYS A 21 -16.08 -9.90 -2.27
CA LYS A 21 -15.05 -10.40 -1.34
C LYS A 21 -15.32 -10.06 0.14
N GLY A 22 -16.60 -9.96 0.52
CA GLY A 22 -17.00 -9.71 1.90
C GLY A 22 -16.65 -8.31 2.40
N PHE A 23 -16.81 -7.28 1.55
CA PHE A 23 -16.45 -5.89 1.85
C PHE A 23 -14.95 -5.68 2.13
N SER A 24 -14.10 -6.54 1.59
CA SER A 24 -12.66 -6.38 1.68
C SER A 24 -12.19 -5.17 0.87
N LEU A 25 -11.28 -4.38 1.45
CA LEU A 25 -10.63 -3.31 0.73
C LEU A 25 -9.59 -3.91 -0.21
N CYS A 26 -9.67 -3.58 -1.49
CA CYS A 26 -8.83 -4.13 -2.55
C CYS A 26 -8.09 -3.02 -3.30
N CYS A 27 -6.87 -3.33 -3.73
CA CYS A 27 -6.07 -2.50 -4.61
C CYS A 27 -6.80 -2.34 -5.95
N LYS A 28 -7.03 -1.12 -6.40
CA LYS A 28 -7.72 -0.85 -7.67
C LYS A 28 -6.91 -1.26 -8.91
N VAL A 29 -5.61 -1.50 -8.74
CA VAL A 29 -4.69 -1.90 -9.82
C VAL A 29 -4.58 -3.42 -9.94
N CYS A 30 -4.32 -4.14 -8.85
CA CYS A 30 -4.09 -5.59 -8.88
C CYS A 30 -5.18 -6.43 -8.22
N GLY A 31 -6.20 -5.82 -7.60
CA GLY A 31 -7.27 -6.54 -6.89
C GLY A 31 -6.83 -7.23 -5.59
N SER A 32 -5.58 -7.02 -5.15
CA SER A 32 -5.06 -7.58 -3.90
C SER A 32 -5.63 -6.87 -2.67
N THR A 33 -5.89 -7.64 -1.63
CA THR A 33 -6.31 -7.15 -0.30
C THR A 33 -5.14 -6.74 0.58
N ARG A 34 -3.88 -6.95 0.13
CA ARG A 34 -2.65 -6.62 0.88
C ARG A 34 -2.36 -5.12 0.78
N LEU A 35 -3.16 -4.34 1.50
CA LEU A 35 -3.11 -2.90 1.55
C LEU A 35 -2.70 -2.42 2.95
N MET A 36 -1.85 -1.40 2.99
CA MET A 36 -1.43 -0.74 4.21
C MET A 36 -1.94 0.70 4.21
N LYS A 37 -2.68 1.07 5.26
CA LYS A 37 -3.23 2.42 5.41
C LYS A 37 -2.16 3.35 5.95
N LEU A 38 -1.85 4.42 5.23
CA LEU A 38 -0.83 5.40 5.61
C LEU A 38 -1.39 6.53 6.48
N ASN A 39 -2.50 6.29 7.18
CA ASN A 39 -3.35 7.35 7.75
C ASN A 39 -2.75 8.14 8.93
N LYS A 40 -1.49 7.88 9.31
CA LYS A 40 -0.83 8.51 10.46
C LYS A 40 0.70 8.60 10.32
N MET A 41 1.27 8.35 9.15
CA MET A 41 2.71 8.55 8.96
C MET A 41 2.94 9.95 8.43
N ASN A 42 3.78 10.71 9.14
CA ASN A 42 4.36 11.94 8.60
C ASN A 42 5.09 11.56 7.29
N ASP A 43 5.05 12.38 6.23
CA ASP A 43 5.61 12.01 4.92
C ASP A 43 7.06 11.48 5.00
N LYS A 44 7.84 11.99 5.96
CA LYS A 44 9.21 11.53 6.27
C LYS A 44 9.29 10.09 6.82
N GLU A 45 8.32 9.66 7.62
CA GLU A 45 8.27 8.28 8.13
C GLU A 45 7.84 7.30 7.05
N PHE A 46 6.93 7.72 6.16
CA PHE A 46 6.54 6.91 5.03
C PHE A 46 7.71 6.69 4.06
N ASP A 47 8.47 7.75 3.73
CA ASP A 47 9.64 7.62 2.85
C ASP A 47 10.72 6.71 3.45
N LYS A 48 10.95 6.80 4.77
CA LYS A 48 11.84 5.87 5.49
C LYS A 48 11.33 4.44 5.43
N PHE A 49 10.04 4.22 5.65
CA PHE A 49 9.45 2.88 5.60
C PHE A 49 9.56 2.28 4.20
N VAL A 50 9.26 3.06 3.15
CA VAL A 50 9.40 2.62 1.75
C VAL A 50 10.85 2.30 1.43
N LYS A 51 11.82 3.14 1.84
CA LYS A 51 13.25 2.89 1.65
C LYS A 51 13.73 1.65 2.38
N GLU A 52 13.34 1.47 3.64
CA GLU A 52 13.74 0.30 4.43
C GLU A 52 13.09 -0.99 3.91
N PHE A 53 11.83 -0.91 3.46
CA PHE A 53 11.13 -2.02 2.83
C PHE A 53 11.81 -2.42 1.51
N LYS A 54 12.08 -1.46 0.61
CA LYS A 54 12.83 -1.69 -0.64
C LYS A 54 14.22 -2.28 -0.40
N ARG A 55 14.94 -1.79 0.61
CA ARG A 55 16.25 -2.30 1.02
C ARG A 55 16.19 -3.74 1.52
N ARG A 56 15.12 -4.13 2.24
CA ARG A 56 14.92 -5.51 2.72
C ARG A 56 14.45 -6.47 1.62
N THR A 57 13.65 -6.00 0.68
CA THR A 57 13.16 -6.83 -0.44
C THR A 57 14.17 -6.96 -1.58
N GLY A 58 15.30 -6.25 -1.51
CA GLY A 58 16.35 -6.30 -2.54
C GLY A 58 16.00 -5.55 -3.82
N GLU A 59 14.94 -4.74 -3.81
CA GLU A 59 14.65 -3.79 -4.89
C GLU A 59 15.55 -2.57 -4.72
N VAL A 60 16.75 -2.69 -5.27
CA VAL A 60 17.59 -1.54 -5.59
C VAL A 60 17.02 -0.92 -6.87
N GLU A 61 16.92 0.42 -6.89
CA GLU A 61 16.41 1.23 -8.02
C GLU A 61 16.96 0.82 -9.38
#